data_AF-A0A5N5ST12-F1
#
_entry.id   AF-A0A5N5ST12-F1
#
_cell.length_a   1.000
_cell.length_b   1.000
_cell.length_c   1.000
_cell.angle_alpha   90.00
_cell.angle_beta   90.00
_cell.angle_gamma   90.00
#
_symmetry.space_group_name_H-M   'P 1'
#
loop_
_entity.id
_entity.type
_entity.pdbx_description
1 polymer ?
#
loop_
_entity_poly.entity_id
_entity_poly.type
_entity_poly.pdbx_seq_one_letter_code
_entity_poly.pdbx_strand_id
1 'polypeptide(L)'
;MFKELRDEFSWYLSTHFSSSDDDDTMDFETMLDQLTRKFLDDPNDPYIIMKENVKKEWLHFLLSSHIILRHPNDPFKFRLTDFRRN
;
A
#
# COMPACT_ATOMS: atom_id res chain seq x y z
N MET A 1 -4.27 4.88 -17.26
CA MET A 1 -4.46 5.50 -15.93
C MET A 1 -3.90 4.65 -14.79
N PHE A 2 -4.53 3.54 -14.35
CA PHE A 2 -3.95 2.72 -13.25
C PHE A 2 -2.62 2.04 -13.60
N LYS A 3 -2.47 1.59 -14.86
CA LYS A 3 -1.23 0.98 -15.35
C LYS A 3 -0.04 1.93 -15.32
N GLU A 4 -0.22 3.18 -15.75
CA GLU A 4 0.85 4.19 -15.77
C GLU A 4 1.30 4.57 -14.37
N LEU A 5 0.36 4.75 -13.44
CA LEU A 5 0.67 5.03 -12.04
C LEU A 5 1.42 3.86 -11.39
N ARG A 6 0.98 2.63 -11.68
CA ARG A 6 1.65 1.41 -11.23
C ARG A 6 3.08 1.34 -11.79
N ASP A 7 3.25 1.56 -13.09
CA ASP A 7 4.54 1.44 -13.75
C ASP A 7 5.53 2.51 -13.20
N GLU A 8 5.06 3.72 -12.91
CA GLU A 8 5.86 4.77 -12.26
C GLU A 8 6.24 4.44 -10.81
N PHE A 9 5.29 3.94 -10.00
CA PHE A 9 5.62 3.49 -8.64
C PHE A 9 6.60 2.32 -8.66
N SER A 10 6.40 1.35 -9.56
CA SER A 10 7.28 0.18 -9.69
C SER A 10 8.71 0.61 -10.07
N TRP A 11 8.86 1.56 -11.00
CA TRP A 11 10.16 2.13 -11.35
C TRP A 11 10.82 2.90 -10.20
N TYR A 12 10.09 3.83 -9.57
CA TYR A 12 10.64 4.63 -8.46
C TYR A 12 11.06 3.73 -7.30
N LEU A 13 10.26 2.71 -6.99
CA LEU A 13 10.53 1.85 -5.86
C LEU A 13 11.67 0.86 -6.12
N SER A 14 11.74 0.26 -7.31
CA SER A 14 12.90 -0.57 -7.68
C SER A 14 14.20 0.24 -7.72
N THR A 15 14.13 1.52 -8.07
CA THR A 15 15.29 2.42 -8.14
C THR A 15 15.74 2.90 -6.75
N HIS A 16 14.81 3.17 -5.84
CA HIS A 16 15.11 3.82 -4.54
C HIS A 16 15.01 2.90 -3.32
N PHE A 17 14.33 1.77 -3.44
CA PHE A 17 14.14 0.80 -2.37
C PHE A 17 14.60 -0.58 -2.88
N SER A 18 15.92 -0.79 -2.85
CA SER A 18 16.56 -2.05 -3.24
C SER A 18 15.83 -3.27 -2.64
N SER A 19 15.57 -4.28 -3.47
CA SER A 19 15.16 -5.59 -2.97
C SER A 19 16.31 -6.18 -2.16
N SER A 20 16.27 -6.07 -0.83
CA SER A 20 16.77 -7.16 -0.01
C SER A 20 15.89 -8.37 -0.36
N ASP A 21 16.53 -9.45 -0.84
CA ASP A 21 15.93 -10.73 -1.20
C ASP A 21 15.44 -11.48 0.05
N ASP A 22 14.57 -10.85 0.83
CA ASP A 22 13.82 -11.53 1.88
C ASP A 22 12.58 -12.15 1.22
N ASP A 23 12.70 -13.43 0.83
CA ASP A 23 11.69 -14.24 0.11
C ASP A 23 10.28 -14.23 0.76
N ASP A 24 10.18 -13.87 2.05
CA ASP A 24 8.92 -13.81 2.79
C ASP A 24 8.25 -12.41 2.77
N THR A 25 8.83 -11.43 2.08
CA THR A 25 8.29 -10.07 2.00
C THR A 25 7.20 -9.98 0.93
N MET A 26 6.00 -9.57 1.32
CA MET A 26 4.92 -9.22 0.39
C MET A 26 5.40 -8.15 -0.56
N ASP A 27 5.37 -8.41 -1.86
CA ASP A 27 5.73 -7.44 -2.88
C ASP A 27 4.81 -6.19 -2.88
N PHE A 28 5.38 -5.05 -3.29
CA PHE A 28 4.69 -3.77 -3.27
C PHE A 28 3.46 -3.75 -4.20
N GLU A 29 3.55 -4.37 -5.38
CA GLU A 29 2.42 -4.41 -6.30
C GLU A 29 1.26 -5.22 -5.71
N THR A 30 1.57 -6.33 -5.04
CA THR A 30 0.57 -7.14 -4.33
C THR A 30 -0.11 -6.34 -3.22
N MET A 31 0.66 -5.55 -2.46
CA MET A 31 0.13 -4.69 -1.41
C MET A 31 -0.84 -3.63 -1.98
N LEU A 32 -0.45 -2.95 -3.07
CA LEU A 32 -1.32 -1.96 -3.73
C LEU A 32 -2.59 -2.59 -4.32
N ASP A 33 -2.49 -3.78 -4.91
CA ASP A 33 -3.63 -4.52 -5.44
C ASP A 33 -4.62 -4.87 -4.32
N GLN A 34 -4.14 -5.40 -3.19
CA GLN A 34 -4.99 -5.71 -2.03
C GLN A 34 -5.70 -4.47 -1.48
N LEU A 35 -4.95 -3.37 -1.33
CA LEU A 35 -5.49 -2.08 -0.90
C LEU A 35 -6.61 -1.59 -1.85
N THR A 36 -6.35 -1.65 -3.15
CA THR A 36 -7.28 -1.16 -4.18
C THR A 36 -8.52 -2.03 -4.26
N ARG A 37 -8.37 -3.36 -4.24
CA ARG A 37 -9.49 -4.29 -4.23
C ARG A 37 -10.35 -4.11 -2.99
N LYS A 38 -9.75 -4.06 -1.79
CA LYS A 38 -10.51 -3.86 -0.54
C LYS A 38 -11.28 -2.53 -0.56
N PHE A 39 -10.70 -1.47 -1.11
CA PHE A 39 -11.37 -0.18 -1.28
C PHE A 39 -12.57 -0.23 -2.26
N LEU A 40 -12.47 -1.00 -3.34
CA LEU A 40 -13.52 -1.11 -4.36
C LEU A 40 -14.62 -2.10 -3.95
N ASP A 41 -14.24 -3.25 -3.40
CA ASP A 41 -15.12 -4.39 -3.14
C ASP A 41 -15.89 -4.24 -1.83
N ASP A 42 -15.30 -3.58 -0.82
CA ASP A 42 -15.90 -3.40 0.51
C ASP A 42 -15.76 -1.96 1.01
N PRO A 43 -16.64 -1.05 0.55
CA PRO A 43 -16.60 0.36 0.97
C PRO A 43 -16.87 0.56 2.47
N ASN A 44 -17.51 -0.40 3.14
CA ASN A 44 -17.89 -0.29 4.55
C ASN A 44 -16.77 -0.77 5.48
N ASP A 45 -15.92 -1.70 5.02
CA ASP A 45 -14.69 -2.10 5.70
C ASP A 45 -13.49 -2.08 4.72
N PRO A 46 -12.93 -0.88 4.42
CA PRO A 46 -11.87 -0.72 3.42
C PRO A 46 -10.47 -1.03 3.97
N TYR A 47 -10.36 -1.64 5.17
CA TYR A 47 -9.08 -1.90 5.82
C TYR A 47 -8.52 -3.27 5.46
N ILE A 48 -7.21 -3.32 5.19
CA ILE A 48 -6.44 -4.56 5.12
C ILE A 48 -5.45 -4.63 6.28
N ILE A 49 -5.09 -5.85 6.67
CA ILE A 49 -4.10 -6.09 7.70
C ILE A 49 -2.74 -6.29 7.02
N MET A 50 -1.79 -5.42 7.31
CA MET A 50 -0.41 -5.55 6.86
C MET A 50 0.45 -5.96 8.06
N LYS A 51 0.86 -7.23 8.10
CA LYS A 51 1.73 -7.77 9.16
C LYS A 51 3.21 -7.59 8.77
N GLU A 52 4.09 -8.22 9.54
CA GLU A 52 5.56 -8.10 9.52
C GLU A 52 6.23 -8.40 8.17
N ASN A 53 5.47 -8.85 7.18
CA ASN A 53 5.93 -9.15 5.82
C ASN A 53 5.90 -7.95 4.86
N VAL A 54 5.68 -6.72 5.33
CA VAL A 54 5.73 -5.52 4.48
C VAL A 54 6.95 -4.68 4.81
N LYS A 55 7.70 -4.24 3.78
CA LYS A 55 8.83 -3.33 3.96
C LYS A 55 8.38 -2.04 4.63
N LYS A 56 9.08 -1.67 5.71
CA LYS A 56 8.76 -0.47 6.51
C LYS A 56 8.86 0.80 5.67
N GLU A 57 9.78 0.80 4.72
CA GLU A 57 10.05 1.89 3.81
C GLU A 57 8.85 2.19 2.91
N TRP A 58 8.19 1.14 2.39
CA TRP A 58 6.99 1.28 1.56
C TRP A 58 5.80 1.79 2.37
N LEU A 59 5.60 1.24 3.57
CA LEU A 59 4.59 1.74 4.51
C LEU A 59 4.82 3.21 4.85
N HIS A 60 6.07 3.59 5.13
CA HIS A 60 6.42 4.97 5.45
C HIS A 60 6.16 5.90 4.27
N PHE A 61 6.59 5.53 3.07
CA PHE A 61 6.33 6.28 1.85
C PHE A 61 4.83 6.50 1.62
N LEU A 62 4.02 5.45 1.67
CA LEU A 62 2.58 5.54 1.43
C LEU A 62 1.84 6.34 2.51
N LEU A 63 2.26 6.23 3.77
CA LEU A 63 1.70 7.03 4.87
C LEU A 63 2.07 8.51 4.73
N SER A 64 3.35 8.80 4.47
CA SER A 64 3.85 10.18 4.35
C SER A 64 3.24 10.94 3.17
N SER A 65 2.94 10.22 2.08
CA SER A 65 2.26 10.76 0.90
C SER A 65 0.73 10.81 1.02
N HIS A 66 0.16 10.41 2.16
CA HIS A 66 -1.29 10.36 2.39
C HIS A 66 -2.05 9.49 1.38
N ILE A 67 -1.37 8.51 0.75
CA ILE A 67 -2.02 7.53 -0.14
C ILE A 67 -2.78 6.49 0.68
N ILE A 68 -2.22 6.08 1.82
CA ILE A 68 -2.87 5.19 2.79
C ILE A 68 -3.05 5.88 4.14
N LEU A 69 -4.04 5.41 4.88
CA LEU A 69 -4.34 5.85 6.24
C LEU A 69 -4.33 4.65 7.20
N ARG A 70 -3.76 4.86 8.38
CA ARG A 70 -3.76 3.87 9.45
C ARG A 70 -5.10 3.86 10.18
N HIS A 71 -5.56 2.69 10.60
CA HIS A 71 -6.74 2.55 11.43
C HIS A 71 -6.51 3.18 12.82
N PRO A 72 -7.48 3.93 13.38
CA PRO A 72 -7.28 4.67 14.63
C PRO A 72 -7.04 3.77 15.84
N ASN A 73 -7.61 2.56 15.84
CA ASN A 73 -7.55 1.64 16.98
C ASN A 73 -6.69 0.38 16.73
N ASP A 74 -6.13 0.22 15.53
CA ASP A 74 -5.37 -0.98 15.16
C ASP A 74 -4.13 -0.57 14.34
N PRO A 75 -2.91 -0.72 14.89
CA PRO A 75 -1.70 -0.24 14.24
C PRO A 75 -1.31 -1.03 12.99
N PHE A 76 -1.90 -2.21 12.77
CA PHE A 76 -1.59 -3.09 11.65
C PHE A 76 -2.65 -3.03 10.53
N LYS A 77 -3.70 -2.22 10.72
CA LYS A 77 -4.74 -2.02 9.72
C LYS A 77 -4.53 -0.73 8.94
N PHE A 78 -4.59 -0.83 7.62
CA PHE A 78 -4.41 0.27 6.69
C PHE A 78 -5.50 0.26 5.64
N ARG A 79 -5.89 1.44 5.17
CA ARG A 79 -6.82 1.61 4.04
C ARG A 79 -6.29 2.63 3.06
N LEU A 80 -6.76 2.59 1.83
CA LEU A 80 -6.56 3.69 0.90
C LEU A 80 -7.31 4.95 1.37
N THR A 81 -6.71 6.10 1.07
CA THR A 81 -7.40 7.38 1.10
C THR A 81 -8.57 7.36 0.12
N ASP A 82 -9.70 7.97 0.51
CA ASP A 82 -10.83 8.11 -0.40
C ASP A 82 -10.58 9.28 -1.35
N PHE A 83 -10.03 8.98 -2.52
CA PHE A 83 -9.73 9.97 -3.56
C PHE A 83 -10.97 10.63 -4.17
N ARG A 84 -12.19 10.13 -3.90
CA ARG A 84 -13.44 10.75 -4.38
C ARG A 84 -13.89 11.93 -3.51
N ARG A 85 -13.34 12.03 -2.30
CA ARG A 85 -13.75 13.02 -1.28
C ARG A 85 -12.73 14.14 -1.08
N ASN A 86 -11.62 14.11 -1.80
CA ASN A 86 -10.59 15.15 -1.83
C ASN A 86 -10.82 16.14 -2.99
#